data_AF-A0A355UMX4-F1
#
_entry.id   AF-A0A355UMX4-F1
#
_cell.length_a   1.000
_cell.length_b   1.000
_cell.length_c   1.000
_cell.angle_alpha   90.00
_cell.angle_beta   90.00
_cell.angle_gamma   90.00
#
_symmetry.space_group_name_H-M   'P 1'
#
loop_
_entity.id
_entity.type
_entity.pdbx_description
1 polymer ?
#
loop_
_entity_poly.entity_id
_entity_poly.type
_entity_poly.pdbx_seq_one_letter_code
_entity_poly.pdbx_strand_id
1 'polypeptide(L)'
;EILFDRDPRAAGETKWNYLKLTSLAIEGITSFTTKPLRISTFIGGFVSMISFIYAIYMLYDTIIYGNDVKGYPSLLVTILFLGGIQLLSLGILGEYIARIFIETKNRPTYFARTYNGEKII
;
A
#
# COMPACT_ATOMS: atom_id res chain seq x y z
N GLU A 1 0.21 -34.85 -4.89
CA GLU A 1 1.21 -34.24 -5.80
C GLU A 1 2.07 -35.33 -6.40
N ILE A 2 2.51 -35.17 -7.64
CA ILE A 2 3.46 -36.10 -8.27
C ILE A 2 4.80 -35.38 -8.29
N LEU A 3 5.75 -35.88 -7.50
CA LEU A 3 7.09 -35.33 -7.46
C LEU A 3 7.82 -35.68 -8.76
N PHE A 4 8.41 -34.67 -9.37
CA PHE A 4 9.17 -34.81 -10.60
C PHE A 4 10.51 -34.10 -10.41
N ASP A 5 11.59 -34.84 -10.63
CA ASP A 5 12.93 -34.29 -10.63
C ASP A 5 13.30 -33.90 -12.07
N ARG A 6 13.84 -32.68 -12.23
CA ARG A 6 14.12 -32.08 -13.53
C ARG A 6 15.60 -31.76 -13.61
N ASP A 7 16.20 -32.12 -14.74
CA ASP A 7 17.57 -31.70 -15.05
C ASP A 7 17.75 -30.18 -14.98
N PRO A 8 18.93 -29.70 -14.58
CA PRO A 8 19.28 -28.28 -14.58
C PRO A 8 19.02 -27.61 -15.93
N ARG A 9 18.63 -26.33 -15.94
CA ARG A 9 18.40 -25.60 -17.19
C ARG A 9 19.69 -25.53 -18.02
N ALA A 10 19.58 -25.89 -19.30
CA ALA A 10 20.66 -25.76 -20.27
C ALA A 10 20.97 -24.30 -20.65
N ALA A 11 19.99 -23.38 -20.55
CA ALA A 11 20.17 -21.96 -20.85
C ALA A 11 19.08 -21.08 -20.19
N GLY A 12 19.39 -19.79 -20.08
CA GLY A 12 18.49 -18.73 -19.61
C GLY A 12 18.42 -18.60 -18.09
N GLU A 13 17.91 -17.46 -17.62
CA GLU A 13 17.82 -17.16 -16.20
C GLU A 13 16.49 -17.58 -15.58
N THR A 14 16.53 -17.84 -14.27
CA THR A 14 15.29 -18.10 -13.51
C THR A 14 14.39 -16.87 -13.55
N LYS A 15 13.12 -17.09 -13.88
CA LYS A 15 12.08 -16.07 -13.71
C LYS A 15 11.72 -15.88 -12.23
N TRP A 16 12.10 -16.82 -11.38
CA TRP A 16 11.80 -16.85 -9.96
C TRP A 16 13.05 -16.45 -9.18
N ASN A 17 13.13 -15.17 -8.80
CA ASN A 17 14.03 -14.69 -7.77
C ASN A 17 13.20 -14.28 -6.54
N TYR A 18 13.86 -14.11 -5.40
CA TYR A 18 13.17 -13.73 -4.16
C TYR A 18 12.36 -12.44 -4.28
N LEU A 19 12.85 -11.43 -5.01
CA LEU A 19 12.16 -10.15 -5.21
C LEU A 19 10.87 -10.28 -6.05
N LYS A 20 10.88 -11.13 -7.07
CA LYS A 20 9.71 -11.42 -7.91
C LYS A 20 8.69 -12.26 -7.15
N LEU A 21 9.15 -13.18 -6.30
CA LEU A 21 8.29 -13.96 -5.41
C LEU A 21 7.61 -13.06 -4.36
N THR A 22 8.34 -12.12 -3.76
CA THR A 22 7.73 -11.17 -2.80
C THR A 22 6.76 -10.22 -3.49
N SER A 23 7.10 -9.71 -4.68
CA SER A 23 6.18 -8.91 -5.49
C SER A 23 4.89 -9.69 -5.80
N LEU A 24 4.99 -10.96 -6.19
CA LEU A 24 3.83 -11.81 -6.46
C LEU A 24 2.98 -12.01 -5.21
N ALA A 25 3.61 -12.19 -4.04
CA ALA A 25 2.89 -12.33 -2.78
C ALA A 25 2.13 -11.04 -2.41
N ILE A 26 2.77 -9.87 -2.56
CA ILE A 26 2.14 -8.57 -2.31
C ILE A 26 0.95 -8.37 -3.25
N GLU A 27 1.14 -8.64 -4.55
CA GLU A 27 0.09 -8.52 -5.55
C GLU A 27 -1.09 -9.46 -5.26
N GLY A 28 -0.83 -10.67 -4.79
CA GLY A 28 -1.87 -11.60 -4.33
C GLY A 28 -2.64 -11.05 -3.13
N ILE A 29 -1.95 -10.52 -2.12
CA ILE A 29 -2.60 -9.92 -0.94
C ILE A 29 -3.46 -8.73 -1.36
N THR A 30 -2.95 -7.80 -2.15
CA THR A 30 -3.70 -6.58 -2.52
C THR A 30 -4.83 -6.85 -3.53
N SER A 31 -4.76 -7.94 -4.31
CA SER A 31 -5.82 -8.31 -5.26
C SER A 31 -6.98 -9.06 -4.59
N PHE A 32 -6.70 -9.95 -3.63
CA PHE A 32 -7.72 -10.84 -3.04
C PHE A 32 -8.19 -10.41 -1.66
N THR A 33 -7.62 -9.36 -1.05
CA THR A 33 -8.07 -8.89 0.25
C THR A 33 -7.97 -7.38 0.44
N THR A 34 -8.93 -6.82 1.17
CA THR A 34 -8.92 -5.41 1.61
C THR A 34 -8.20 -5.21 2.94
N LYS A 35 -7.51 -6.25 3.45
CA LYS A 35 -6.81 -6.21 4.74
C LYS A 35 -5.77 -5.07 4.83
N PRO A 36 -4.89 -4.85 3.83
CA PRO A 36 -3.91 -3.76 3.88
C PRO A 36 -4.55 -2.37 4.04
N LEU A 37 -5.64 -2.12 3.30
CA LEU A 37 -6.40 -0.88 3.39
C LEU A 37 -7.00 -0.69 4.79
N ARG A 38 -7.64 -1.72 5.34
CA ARG A 38 -8.22 -1.65 6.69
C ARG A 38 -7.16 -1.42 7.77
N ILE A 39 -6.01 -2.09 7.69
CA ILE A 39 -4.91 -1.93 8.63
C ILE A 39 -4.44 -0.46 8.65
N SER A 40 -4.23 0.14 7.47
CA SER A 40 -3.85 1.55 7.36
C SER A 40 -4.88 2.49 8.00
N THR A 41 -6.18 2.24 7.79
CA THR A 41 -7.23 3.03 8.44
C THR A 41 -7.19 2.89 9.97
N PHE A 42 -7.01 1.68 10.50
CA PHE A 42 -6.92 1.45 11.95
C PHE A 42 -5.69 2.14 12.56
N ILE A 43 -4.51 2.00 11.94
CA ILE A 43 -3.29 2.64 12.44
C ILE A 43 -3.45 4.17 12.38
N GLY A 44 -3.97 4.71 11.27
CA GLY A 44 -4.23 6.15 11.13
C GLY A 44 -5.19 6.68 12.19
N GLY A 45 -6.29 5.95 12.45
CA GLY A 45 -7.25 6.30 13.50
C GLY A 45 -6.65 6.25 14.90
N PHE A 46 -5.87 5.21 15.20
CA PHE A 46 -5.18 5.07 16.49
C PHE A 46 -4.19 6.22 16.74
N VAL A 47 -3.37 6.53 15.74
CA VAL A 47 -2.40 7.63 15.82
C VAL A 47 -3.11 8.97 15.96
N SER A 48 -4.18 9.22 15.20
CA SER A 48 -4.99 10.44 15.31
C SER A 48 -5.56 10.62 16.73
N MET A 49 -6.05 9.54 17.34
CA MET A 49 -6.58 9.59 18.71
C MET A 49 -5.50 9.92 19.74
N ILE A 50 -4.30 9.33 19.62
CA ILE A 50 -3.16 9.68 20.49
C ILE A 50 -2.76 11.15 20.31
N SER A 51 -2.64 11.61 19.07
CA SER A 51 -2.27 13.00 18.79
C SER A 51 -3.32 13.99 19.31
N PHE A 52 -4.60 13.64 19.25
CA PHE A 52 -5.67 14.47 19.81
C PHE A 52 -5.59 14.59 21.34
N ILE A 53 -5.36 13.47 22.05
CA ILE A 53 -5.17 13.48 23.51
C ILE A 53 -3.93 14.31 23.88
N TYR A 54 -2.83 14.14 23.15
CA TYR A 54 -1.60 14.89 23.38
C TYR A 54 -1.78 16.39 23.11
N ALA A 55 -2.56 16.77 22.10
CA ALA A 55 -2.89 18.16 21.82
C ALA A 55 -3.70 18.80 22.96
N ILE A 56 -4.68 18.09 23.54
CA ILE A 56 -5.44 18.57 24.71
C ILE A 56 -4.52 18.78 25.91
N TYR A 57 -3.62 17.82 26.18
CA TYR A 57 -2.64 17.93 27.26
C TYR A 57 -1.76 19.18 27.09
N MET A 58 -1.19 19.38 25.89
CA MET A 58 -0.37 20.55 25.56
C MET A 58 -1.13 21.86 25.71
N LEU A 59 -2.40 21.90 25.30
CA LEU A 59 -3.25 23.08 25.42
C LEU A 59 -3.50 23.43 26.89
N TYR A 60 -3.82 22.44 27.73
CA TYR A 60 -4.01 22.61 29.16
C TYR A 60 -2.74 23.12 29.86
N ASP A 61 -1.60 22.50 29.57
CA ASP A 61 -0.29 22.88 30.11
C ASP A 61 0.07 24.33 29.75
N THR A 62 -0.16 24.71 28.49
CA THR A 62 0.13 26.06 27.98
C THR A 62 -0.72 27.15 28.66
N ILE A 63 -2.00 26.86 28.97
CA ILE A 63 -2.90 27.83 29.61
C ILE A 63 -2.51 28.09 31.07
N ILE A 64 -2.02 27.08 31.79
CA ILE A 64 -1.77 27.17 33.23
C ILE A 64 -0.36 27.68 33.54
N TYR A 65 0.67 27.17 32.85
CA TYR A 65 2.06 27.39 33.24
C TYR A 65 2.78 28.44 32.37
N GLY A 66 2.20 28.85 31.24
CA GLY A 66 2.88 29.70 30.27
C GLY A 66 4.00 28.94 29.51
N ASN A 67 4.35 29.40 28.30
CA ASN A 67 5.22 28.64 27.39
C ASN A 67 6.67 29.16 27.40
N ASP A 68 7.59 28.42 28.02
CA ASP A 68 9.01 28.77 28.17
C ASP A 68 9.93 28.15 27.08
N VAL A 69 9.33 27.52 26.06
CA VAL A 69 9.93 26.91 24.86
C VAL A 69 11.00 25.83 25.11
N LYS A 70 10.54 24.60 25.35
CA LYS A 70 11.17 23.36 24.82
C LYS A 70 10.07 22.41 24.33
N GLY A 71 10.10 22.09 23.03
CA GLY A 71 9.07 21.30 22.35
C GLY A 71 9.29 21.16 20.84
N TYR A 72 10.27 21.89 20.28
CA TYR A 72 10.64 21.78 18.86
C TYR A 72 11.00 20.33 18.44
N PRO A 73 11.81 19.56 19.20
CA PRO A 73 12.12 18.18 18.80
C PRO A 73 10.89 17.27 18.79
N SER A 74 10.02 17.35 19.81
CA SER A 74 8.79 16.54 19.87
C SER A 74 7.77 16.96 18.81
N LEU A 75 7.67 18.25 18.51
CA LEU A 75 6.80 18.78 17.47
C LEU A 75 7.25 18.34 16.06
N LEU A 76 8.56 18.41 15.79
CA LEU A 76 9.15 17.95 14.53
C LEU A 76 8.94 16.44 14.35
N VAL A 77 9.21 15.63 15.39
CA VAL A 77 8.98 14.18 15.35
C VAL A 77 7.50 13.86 15.12
N THR A 78 6.58 14.58 15.79
CA THR A 78 5.13 14.36 15.64
C THR A 78 4.68 14.68 14.22
N ILE A 79 5.12 15.80 13.64
CA ILE A 79 4.77 16.18 12.27
C ILE A 79 5.32 15.18 11.26
N LEU A 80 6.59 14.76 11.39
CA LEU A 80 7.19 13.78 10.49
C LEU A 80 6.49 12.41 10.60
N PHE A 81 6.15 11.99 11.81
CA PHE A 81 5.45 10.73 12.04
C PHE A 81 4.03 10.76 11.44
N LEU A 82 3.27 11.82 11.72
CA LEU A 82 1.93 12.02 11.15
C LEU A 82 1.98 12.18 9.61
N GLY A 83 2.96 12.88 9.07
CA GLY A 83 3.16 12.99 7.63
C GLY A 83 3.52 11.65 7.00
N GLY A 84 4.40 10.88 7.64
CA GLY A 84 4.80 9.55 7.16
C GLY A 84 3.63 8.57 7.09
N ILE A 85 2.79 8.51 8.13
CA ILE A 85 1.61 7.64 8.13
C ILE A 85 0.55 8.09 7.12
N GLN A 86 0.39 9.41 6.90
CA GLN A 86 -0.50 9.94 5.87
C GLN A 86 -0.03 9.52 4.47
N LEU A 87 1.26 9.68 4.16
CA LEU A 87 1.84 9.26 2.88
C LEU A 87 1.71 7.75 2.66
N LEU A 88 1.94 6.93 3.69
CA LEU A 88 1.72 5.49 3.62
C LEU A 88 0.26 5.17 3.30
N SER A 89 -0.67 5.83 3.99
CA SER A 89 -2.12 5.61 3.81
C SER A 89 -2.57 6.03 2.41
N LEU A 90 -2.06 7.16 1.90
CA LEU A 90 -2.30 7.62 0.53
C LEU A 90 -1.70 6.67 -0.51
N GLY A 91 -0.52 6.09 -0.25
CA GLY A 91 0.10 5.10 -1.12
C GLY A 91 -0.77 3.85 -1.27
N ILE A 92 -1.27 3.31 -0.15
CA ILE A 92 -2.19 2.17 -0.17
C ILE A 92 -3.47 2.55 -0.91
N LEU A 93 -4.08 3.69 -0.58
CA LEU A 93 -5.30 4.16 -1.24
C LEU A 93 -5.11 4.31 -2.76
N GLY A 94 -3.98 4.84 -3.20
CA GLY A 94 -3.62 4.98 -4.62
C GLY A 94 -3.56 3.64 -5.35
N GLU A 95 -3.03 2.58 -4.73
CA GLU A 95 -3.02 1.24 -5.33
C GLU A 95 -4.43 0.70 -5.54
N TYR A 96 -5.35 0.90 -4.59
CA TYR A 96 -6.73 0.47 -4.73
C TYR A 96 -7.48 1.30 -5.79
N ILE A 97 -7.25 2.62 -5.87
CA ILE A 97 -7.83 3.46 -6.92
C ILE A 97 -7.35 3.00 -8.31
N ALA A 98 -6.06 2.69 -8.46
CA ALA A 98 -5.52 2.19 -9.73
C ALA A 98 -6.19 0.89 -10.16
N ARG A 99 -6.47 -0.02 -9.23
CA ARG A 99 -7.19 -1.27 -9.49
C ARG A 99 -8.63 -1.03 -9.91
N ILE A 100 -9.35 -0.16 -9.20
CA ILE A 100 -10.73 0.24 -9.57
C ILE A 100 -10.74 0.86 -10.96
N PHE A 101 -9.76 1.71 -11.27
CA PHE A 101 -9.65 2.31 -12.60
C PHE A 101 -9.43 1.26 -13.69
N ILE A 102 -8.55 0.27 -13.48
CA ILE A 102 -8.30 -0.81 -14.44
C ILE A 102 -9.58 -1.63 -14.67
N GLU A 103 -10.31 -1.96 -13.60
CA GLU A 103 -11.55 -2.74 -13.67
C GLU A 103 -12.67 -1.98 -14.39
N THR A 104 -12.78 -0.67 -14.13
CA THR A 104 -13.83 0.19 -14.73
C THR A 104 -13.50 0.64 -16.15
N LYS A 105 -12.25 0.46 -16.62
CA LYS A 105 -11.78 0.89 -17.94
C LYS A 105 -12.49 0.17 -19.10
N ASN A 106 -13.17 -0.96 -18.86
CA ASN A 106 -13.86 -1.77 -19.88
C ASN A 106 -13.01 -2.06 -21.13
N ARG A 107 -11.68 -2.11 -20.97
CA ARG A 107 -10.76 -2.32 -22.10
C ARG A 107 -10.65 -3.83 -22.36
N PRO A 108 -10.97 -4.31 -23.58
CA PRO A 108 -10.82 -5.72 -23.89
C PRO A 108 -9.34 -6.13 -23.76
N THR A 109 -9.10 -7.31 -23.19
CA THR A 109 -7.74 -7.83 -22.93
C THR A 109 -6.94 -8.07 -24.20
N TYR A 110 -7.62 -8.36 -25.31
CA TYR A 110 -7.04 -8.53 -26.63
C TYR A 110 -8.06 -8.19 -27.71
N PHE A 111 -7.56 -7.94 -28.92
CA PHE A 111 -8.38 -7.86 -30.13
C PHE A 111 -8.02 -9.05 -31.02
N ALA A 112 -9.02 -9.85 -31.39
CA ALA A 112 -8.83 -10.93 -32.35
C ALA A 112 -8.92 -10.37 -33.77
N ARG A 113 -7.94 -10.70 -34.61
CA ARG A 113 -7.97 -10.34 -36.04
C ARG A 113 -8.83 -11.31 -36.86
N THR A 114 -8.81 -12.59 -36.49
CA THR A 114 -9.42 -13.68 -37.27
C THR A 114 -9.99 -14.74 -36.33
N TYR A 115 -11.14 -15.30 -36.67
CA TYR A 115 -11.74 -16.46 -36.01
C TYR A 115 -12.28 -17.42 -37.06
N ASN A 116 -11.92 -18.71 -36.97
CA ASN A 116 -12.26 -19.73 -37.96
C ASN A 116 -11.93 -19.35 -39.42
N GLY A 117 -10.83 -18.63 -39.64
CA GLY A 117 -10.39 -18.20 -40.97
C GLY A 117 -11.09 -16.94 -41.51
N GLU A 118 -12.11 -16.43 -40.83
CA GLU A 118 -12.80 -15.20 -41.19
C GLU A 118 -12.24 -14.00 -40.41
N LYS A 119 -12.05 -12.89 -41.09
CA LYS A 119 -11.55 -11.64 -40.48
C LYS A 119 -12.69 -10.98 -39.72
N ILE A 120 -12.51 -10.78 -38.41
CA ILE A 120 -13.54 -10.22 -37.52
C ILE A 120 -13.43 -8.68 -37.46
N ILE A 121 -12.21 -8.15 -37.63
CA ILE A 121 -11.86 -6.72 -37.56
C ILE A 121 -10.88 -6.40 -38.69
#